data_AF-A0A2V6IUL9-F1
#
_entry.id   AF-A0A2V6IUL9-F1
#
_cell.length_a   1.000
_cell.length_b   1.000
_cell.length_c   1.000
_cell.angle_alpha   90.00
_cell.angle_beta   90.00
_cell.angle_gamma   90.00
#
_symmetry.space_group_name_H-M   'P 1'
#
loop_
_entity.id
_entity.type
_entity.pdbx_description
1 polymer ?
#
loop_
_entity_poly.entity_id
_entity_poly.type
_entity_poly.pdbx_seq_one_letter_code
_entity_poly.pdbx_strand_id
1 'polypeptide(L)'
;MVESAKFFGALNAEEAAQISKRHNVTWVIAYDADRLARNSAPILEHPVSPNAFCYLLDRRPSEVPPFLRLMAQTGRFKLFRALNP
;
A
#
# COMPACT_ATOMS: atom_id res chain seq x y z
N MET A 1 5.35 -3.00 -11.80
CA MET A 1 3.90 -2.72 -11.89
C MET A 1 3.09 -3.78 -11.15
N VAL A 2 3.22 -5.07 -11.49
CA VAL A 2 2.50 -6.18 -10.82
C VAL A 2 2.68 -6.18 -9.30
N GLU A 3 3.92 -6.05 -8.82
CA GLU A 3 4.21 -6.13 -7.38
C GLU A 3 3.64 -4.95 -6.58
N SER A 4 3.58 -3.76 -7.18
CA SER A 4 2.89 -2.61 -6.59
C SER A 4 1.39 -2.85 -6.52
N ALA A 5 0.78 -3.40 -7.58
CA ALA A 5 -0.64 -3.74 -7.58
C ALA A 5 -0.97 -4.79 -6.52
N LYS A 6 -0.13 -5.83 -6.37
CA LYS A 6 -0.25 -6.84 -5.30
C LYS A 6 -0.11 -6.21 -3.92
N PHE A 7 0.88 -5.33 -3.72
CA PHE A 7 1.08 -4.64 -2.46
C PHE A 7 -0.16 -3.80 -2.05
N PHE A 8 -0.69 -3.01 -2.98
CA PHE A 8 -1.88 -2.18 -2.72
C PHE A 8 -3.16 -3.01 -2.59
N GLY A 9 -3.25 -4.12 -3.31
CA GLY A 9 -4.37 -5.06 -3.30
C GLY A 9 -4.35 -6.08 -2.15
N ALA A 10 -3.25 -6.17 -1.40
CA ALA A 10 -3.07 -7.14 -0.32
C ALA A 10 -4.20 -7.05 0.72
N LEU A 11 -4.63 -8.20 1.25
CA LEU A 11 -5.74 -8.26 2.21
C LEU A 11 -5.26 -8.17 3.66
N ASN A 12 -3.96 -8.34 3.89
CA ASN A 12 -3.37 -8.26 5.22
C ASN A 12 -1.97 -7.62 5.16
N ALA A 13 -1.51 -7.17 6.33
CA ALA A 13 -0.22 -6.52 6.49
C ALA A 13 0.98 -7.43 6.22
N GLU A 14 0.84 -8.74 6.47
CA GLU A 14 1.92 -9.70 6.30
C GLU A 14 2.30 -9.87 4.82
N GLU A 15 1.31 -10.02 3.95
CA GLU A 15 1.50 -10.08 2.50
C GLU A 15 2.17 -8.82 1.96
N ALA A 16 1.67 -7.65 2.35
CA ALA A 16 2.25 -6.36 1.98
C ALA A 16 3.70 -6.20 2.49
N ALA A 17 4.00 -6.68 3.70
CA ALA A 17 5.34 -6.67 4.27
C ALA A 17 6.30 -7.59 3.49
N GLN A 18 5.87 -8.80 3.12
CA GLN A 18 6.69 -9.72 2.33
C GLN A 18 7.03 -9.16 0.95
N ILE A 19 6.06 -8.52 0.28
CA ILE A 19 6.31 -7.85 -0.99
C ILE A 19 7.33 -6.71 -0.79
N SER A 20 7.14 -5.87 0.23
CA SER A 20 8.06 -4.76 0.52
C SER A 20 9.48 -5.23 0.77
N LYS A 21 9.62 -6.30 1.57
CA LYS A 21 10.92 -6.91 1.89
C LYS A 21 11.58 -7.53 0.66
N ARG A 22 10.83 -8.33 -0.11
CA ARG A 22 11.35 -9.01 -1.32
C ARG A 22 11.95 -8.04 -2.33
N HIS A 23 11.38 -6.85 -2.44
CA HIS A 23 11.80 -5.83 -3.39
C HIS A 23 12.65 -4.72 -2.77
N ASN A 24 13.10 -4.87 -1.52
CA ASN A 24 13.89 -3.87 -0.79
C ASN A 24 13.27 -2.47 -0.84
N VAL A 25 11.94 -2.39 -0.75
CA VAL A 25 11.21 -1.13 -0.81
C VAL A 25 11.65 -0.27 0.38
N THR A 26 12.08 0.96 0.11
CA THR A 26 12.42 1.93 1.18
C THR A 26 11.27 2.90 1.43
N TRP A 27 10.55 3.25 0.38
CA TRP A 27 9.49 4.26 0.39
C TRP A 27 8.23 3.73 -0.28
N VAL A 28 7.09 3.94 0.36
CA VAL A 28 5.76 3.69 -0.19
C VAL A 28 5.06 5.04 -0.30
N ILE A 29 4.59 5.37 -1.50
CA ILE A 29 3.77 6.55 -1.76
C ILE A 29 2.35 6.06 -1.99
N ALA A 30 1.45 6.38 -1.08
CA ALA A 30 0.02 6.14 -1.25
C ALA A 30 -0.68 7.45 -1.60
N TYR A 31 -1.60 7.42 -2.55
CA TYR A 31 -2.48 8.52 -2.89
C TYR A 31 -3.93 8.01 -2.84
N ASP A 32 -4.89 8.78 -3.37
CA ASP A 32 -6.31 8.42 -3.48
C ASP A 32 -6.52 6.90 -3.70
N ALA A 33 -7.09 6.24 -2.69
CA ALA A 33 -7.19 4.78 -2.68
C ALA A 33 -8.11 4.25 -3.78
N ASP A 34 -9.14 5.01 -4.16
CA ASP A 34 -10.06 4.61 -5.23
C ASP A 34 -9.33 4.58 -6.58
N ARG A 35 -8.46 5.56 -6.86
CA ARG A 35 -7.59 5.53 -8.03
C ARG A 35 -6.56 4.40 -7.97
N LEU A 36 -5.93 4.16 -6.81
CA LEU A 36 -5.00 3.03 -6.64
C LEU A 36 -5.70 1.69 -6.91
N ALA A 37 -6.90 1.50 -6.37
CA ALA A 37 -7.71 0.29 -6.55
C ALA A 37 -8.11 0.10 -8.03
N ARG A 38 -8.61 1.16 -8.68
CA ARG A 38 -8.95 1.13 -10.11
C ARG A 38 -7.75 0.82 -11.00
N ASN A 39 -6.58 1.38 -10.70
CA ASN A 39 -5.36 1.13 -11.48
C ASN A 39 -4.79 -0.28 -11.25
N SER A 40 -5.00 -0.84 -10.06
CA SER A 40 -4.49 -2.17 -9.71
C SER A 40 -5.37 -3.30 -10.25
N ALA A 41 -6.69 -3.11 -10.33
CA ALA A 41 -7.61 -4.17 -10.74
C ALA A 41 -7.30 -4.80 -12.12
N PRO A 42 -6.99 -4.04 -13.20
CA PRO A 42 -6.61 -4.64 -14.47
C PRO A 42 -5.30 -5.42 -14.41
N ILE A 43 -4.38 -5.03 -13.53
CA ILE A 43 -3.07 -5.70 -13.35
C ILE A 43 -3.22 -7.00 -12.56
N LEU A 44 -4.18 -7.03 -11.63
CA LEU A 44 -4.51 -8.21 -10.83
C LEU A 44 -5.53 -9.13 -11.51
N GLU A 45 -6.12 -8.70 -12.62
CA GLU A 45 -7.18 -9.42 -13.36
C GLU A 45 -8.44 -9.70 -12.51
N HIS A 46 -8.61 -8.96 -11.41
CA HIS A 46 -9.80 -9.03 -10.56
C HIS A 46 -10.04 -7.69 -9.84
N PRO A 47 -11.27 -7.44 -9.36
CA PRO A 47 -11.55 -6.27 -8.54
C PRO A 47 -10.70 -6.24 -7.27
N VAL A 48 -10.30 -5.04 -6.84
CA VAL A 48 -9.62 -4.83 -5.56
C VAL A 48 -10.65 -4.81 -4.44
N SER A 49 -10.40 -5.62 -3.40
CA SER A 49 -11.26 -5.72 -2.22
C SER A 49 -11.45 -4.36 -1.52
N PRO A 50 -12.63 -4.05 -0.97
CA PRO A 50 -12.83 -2.85 -0.13
C PRO A 50 -11.98 -2.86 1.15
N ASN A 51 -11.46 -4.03 1.54
CA ASN A 51 -10.55 -4.19 2.68
C ASN A 51 -9.06 -4.18 2.26
N ALA A 52 -8.76 -3.90 0.99
CA ALA A 52 -7.40 -3.90 0.48
C ALA A 52 -6.50 -2.86 1.18
N PHE A 53 -5.21 -3.14 1.19
CA PHE A 53 -4.21 -2.39 1.91
C PHE A 53 -4.16 -0.90 1.51
N CYS A 54 -4.41 -0.56 0.23
CA CYS A 54 -4.48 0.83 -0.21
C CYS A 54 -5.48 1.69 0.59
N TYR A 55 -6.62 1.13 1.01
CA TYR A 55 -7.62 1.85 1.79
C TYR A 55 -7.17 2.09 3.23
N LEU A 56 -6.41 1.17 3.83
CA LEU A 56 -5.77 1.39 5.13
C LEU A 56 -4.76 2.54 5.02
N LEU A 57 -3.89 2.49 4.01
CA LEU A 57 -2.86 3.51 3.80
C LEU A 57 -3.47 4.90 3.60
N ASP A 58 -4.57 5.02 2.85
CA ASP A 58 -5.17 6.32 2.54
C ASP A 58 -6.11 6.84 3.64
N ARG A 59 -6.98 5.98 4.20
CA ARG A 59 -8.04 6.43 5.12
C ARG A 59 -7.60 6.44 6.57
N ARG A 60 -6.64 5.59 6.95
CA ARG A 60 -6.18 5.41 8.34
C ARG A 60 -4.65 5.36 8.39
N PRO A 61 -3.95 6.41 7.90
CA PRO A 61 -2.48 6.40 7.76
C PRO A 61 -1.72 6.31 9.10
N SER A 62 -2.38 6.64 10.23
CA SER A 62 -1.81 6.50 11.58
C SER A 62 -1.95 5.08 12.16
N GLU A 63 -2.78 4.22 11.56
CA GLU A 63 -3.04 2.84 12.00
C GLU A 63 -2.26 1.82 11.16
N VAL A 64 -1.26 2.26 10.40
CA VAL A 64 -0.48 1.36 9.55
C VAL A 64 0.32 0.35 10.38
N PRO A 65 0.53 -0.87 9.86
CA PRO A 65 1.26 -1.91 10.56
C PRO A 65 2.73 -1.53 10.81
N PRO A 66 3.41 -2.14 11.80
CA PRO A 66 4.75 -1.72 12.25
C PRO A 66 5.87 -1.75 11.19
N PHE A 67 5.70 -2.46 10.09
CA PHE A 67 6.67 -2.46 8.99
C PHE A 67 6.63 -1.17 8.16
N LEU A 68 5.63 -0.30 8.37
CA LEU A 68 5.54 1.03 7.78
C LEU A 68 5.55 2.10 8.87
N ARG A 69 6.23 3.20 8.57
CA ARG A 69 6.16 4.43 9.37
C ARG A 69 5.68 5.57 8.50
N LEU A 70 4.59 6.23 8.89
CA LEU A 70 4.16 7.46 8.24
C LEU A 70 5.22 8.54 8.47
N MET A 71 5.76 9.10 7.39
CA MET A 71 6.80 10.13 7.43
C MET A 71 6.25 11.50 7.05
N ALA A 72 5.31 11.55 6.12
CA ALA A 72 4.64 12.78 5.72
C ALA A 72 3.25 12.48 5.17
N GLN A 73 2.34 13.44 5.31
CA GLN A 73 1.05 13.42 4.64
C GLN A 73 0.70 14.82 4.13
N THR A 74 0.10 14.87 2.96
CA THR A 74 -0.43 16.08 2.32
C THR A 74 -1.89 15.84 1.95
N GLY A 75 -2.57 16.88 1.44
CA GLY A 75 -3.90 16.70 0.84
C GLY A 75 -3.93 15.83 -0.43
N ARG A 76 -2.78 15.35 -0.94
CA ARG A 76 -2.69 14.59 -2.20
C ARG A 76 -2.11 13.19 -2.05
N PHE A 77 -1.20 13.00 -1.11
CA PHE A 77 -0.51 11.73 -0.90
C PHE A 77 0.01 11.58 0.53
N LYS A 78 0.34 10.35 0.88
CA LYS A 78 1.01 9.93 2.11
C LYS A 78 2.29 9.21 1.76
N LEU A 79 3.34 9.52 2.50
CA LEU A 79 4.67 8.95 2.34
C LEU A 79 4.97 8.09 3.56
N PHE A 80 5.22 6.81 3.32
CA PHE A 80 5.61 5.86 4.35
C PHE A 80 7.03 5.40 4.10
N ARG A 81 7.81 5.29 5.18
CA ARG A 81 9.08 4.58 5.17
C ARG A 81 8.81 3.12 5.50
N ALA A 82 9.29 2.22 4.66
CA ALA A 82 9.32 0.79 4.98
C ALA A 82 10.47 0.55 5.97
N LEU A 83 10.11 -0.07 7.09
CA LEU A 83 11.01 -0.52 8.13
C LEU A 83 11.28 -2.01 7.84
N ASN A 84 12.07 -2.26 6.79
CA ASN A 84 12.57 -3.60 6.54
C ASN A 84 13.69 -3.88 7.56
N PRO A 85 13.59 -4.92 8.40
CA PRO A 85 14.78 -5.49 9.01
C PRO A 85 15.64 -6.20 7.96
#